data_AF-A0A2M6GFH6-F1
#
_entry.id   AF-A0A2M6GFH6-F1
#
_cell.length_a   1.000
_cell.length_b   1.000
_cell.length_c   1.000
_cell.angle_alpha   90.00
_cell.angle_beta   90.00
_cell.angle_gamma   90.00
#
_symmetry.space_group_name_H-M   'P 1'
#
loop_
_entity.id
_entity.type
_entity.pdbx_description
1 polymer ?
#
loop_
_entity_poly.entity_id
_entity_poly.type
_entity_poly.pdbx_seq_one_letter_code
_entity_poly.pdbx_strand_id
1 'polypeptide(L)'
;MNKLFGQWIFIHYCGQIIGQWSKKQAPETLVNVLISNIGLSTLGIPVLFFLLIGGKSPVWGTLCVVVYFIMLLLFLKKLLVKIIDFQQLNNAYNQLSKQQRISNFIISILSIPFSILVSILSFKLIGVIF
;
A
#
# COMPACT_ATOMS: atom_id res chain seq x y z
N MET A 1 11.97 12.59 -6.80
CA MET A 1 10.86 11.62 -6.68
C MET A 1 9.77 12.02 -7.68
N ASN A 2 9.13 11.08 -8.37
CA ASN A 2 8.00 11.41 -9.27
C ASN A 2 6.91 12.16 -8.48
N LYS A 3 6.40 13.26 -9.02
CA LYS A 3 5.44 14.16 -8.35
C LYS A 3 4.22 13.40 -7.82
N LEU A 4 3.70 12.46 -8.59
CA LEU A 4 2.54 11.64 -8.21
C LEU A 4 2.84 10.68 -7.06
N PHE A 5 3.98 9.99 -7.13
CA PHE A 5 4.40 9.06 -6.07
C PHE A 5 4.66 9.78 -4.75
N GLY A 6 5.30 10.96 -4.81
CA GLY A 6 5.52 11.79 -3.63
C GLY A 6 4.23 12.29 -3.00
N GLN A 7 3.26 12.72 -3.82
CA GLN A 7 1.93 13.12 -3.34
C GLN A 7 1.21 11.95 -2.67
N TRP A 8 1.26 10.76 -3.28
CA TRP A 8 0.66 9.55 -2.71
C TRP A 8 1.26 9.20 -1.33
N ILE A 9 2.59 9.19 -1.20
CA ILE A 9 3.27 8.98 0.08
C ILE A 9 2.84 10.04 1.11
N PHE A 10 2.78 11.30 0.70
CA PHE A 10 2.45 12.40 1.61
C PHE A 10 1.00 12.37 2.10
N ILE A 11 0.05 12.00 1.25
CA ILE A 11 -1.35 11.77 1.62
C ILE A 11 -1.40 10.72 2.74
N HIS A 12 -0.71 9.60 2.56
CA HIS A 12 -0.63 8.54 3.56
C HIS A 12 0.08 8.95 4.84
N TYR A 13 1.15 9.77 4.73
CA TYR A 13 1.84 10.32 5.89
C TYR A 13 0.91 11.20 6.73
N CYS A 14 0.14 12.09 6.08
CA CYS A 14 -0.89 12.88 6.76
C CYS A 14 -1.87 11.97 7.51
N GLY A 15 -2.24 10.85 6.87
CA GLY A 15 -3.14 9.90 7.47
C GLY A 15 -2.59 9.24 8.73
N GLN A 16 -1.31 8.87 8.73
CA GLN A 16 -0.65 8.30 9.91
C GLN A 16 -0.48 9.32 11.04
N ILE A 17 -0.07 10.55 10.72
CA ILE A 17 0.14 11.59 11.75
C ILE A 17 -1.16 11.95 12.47
N ILE A 18 -2.30 11.92 11.78
CA ILE A 18 -3.62 12.20 12.37
C ILE A 18 -4.19 10.96 13.06
N GLY A 19 -4.11 9.79 12.42
CA GLY A 19 -4.75 8.56 12.90
C GLY A 19 -4.00 7.86 14.04
N GLN A 20 -2.70 8.13 14.23
CA GLN A 20 -1.91 7.49 15.28
C GLN A 20 -1.89 8.27 16.59
N TRP A 21 -2.00 7.53 17.69
CA TRP A 21 -1.82 8.08 19.04
C TRP A 21 -0.37 8.48 19.31
N SER A 22 0.61 7.73 18.76
CA SER A 22 2.04 8.03 18.90
C SER A 22 2.65 8.44 17.57
N LYS A 23 2.92 9.74 17.42
CA LYS A 23 3.54 10.30 16.19
C LYS A 23 4.95 9.76 15.91
N LYS A 24 5.63 9.21 16.92
CA LYS A 24 6.96 8.60 16.76
C LYS A 24 6.93 7.34 15.89
N GLN A 25 5.78 6.67 15.79
CA GLN A 25 5.60 5.43 15.01
C GLN A 25 5.12 5.69 13.58
N ALA A 26 4.84 6.96 13.22
CA ALA A 26 4.32 7.32 11.91
C ALA A 26 5.23 6.92 10.74
N PRO A 27 6.57 6.99 10.84
CA PRO A 27 7.46 6.55 9.76
C PRO A 27 7.32 5.07 9.43
N GLU A 28 7.40 4.21 10.44
CA GLU A 28 7.31 2.77 10.24
C GLU A 28 5.90 2.36 9.78
N THR A 29 4.88 2.96 10.37
CA THR A 29 3.50 2.61 10.03
C THR A 29 3.12 3.10 8.64
N LEU A 30 3.63 4.26 8.22
CA LEU A 30 3.52 4.71 6.84
C LEU A 30 4.06 3.66 5.87
N VAL A 31 5.28 3.18 6.10
CA VAL A 31 5.89 2.18 5.22
C VAL A 31 5.04 0.91 5.17
N ASN A 32 4.57 0.40 6.30
CA ASN A 32 3.70 -0.78 6.33
C ASN A 32 2.38 -0.55 5.58
N VAL A 33 1.77 0.63 5.72
CA VAL A 33 0.52 0.98 5.01
C VAL A 33 0.74 1.06 3.51
N LEU A 34 1.84 1.66 3.05
CA LEU A 34 2.17 1.71 1.63
C LEU A 34 2.41 0.31 1.06
N ILE A 35 3.12 -0.55 1.78
CA ILE A 35 3.35 -1.95 1.39
C ILE A 35 2.03 -2.71 1.31
N SER A 36 1.17 -2.57 2.31
CA SER A 36 -0.15 -3.22 2.32
C SER A 36 -1.02 -2.73 1.17
N ASN A 37 -1.05 -1.43 0.88
CA ASN A 37 -1.81 -0.89 -0.26
C ASN A 37 -1.28 -1.42 -1.59
N ILE A 38 0.04 -1.45 -1.78
CA ILE A 38 0.66 -2.07 -2.95
C ILE A 38 0.24 -3.53 -3.02
N GLY A 39 0.44 -4.32 -1.96
CA GLY A 39 0.16 -5.74 -1.94
C GLY A 39 -1.30 -6.10 -2.20
N LEU A 40 -2.25 -5.33 -1.67
CA LEU A 40 -3.67 -5.49 -1.99
C LEU A 40 -3.96 -5.18 -3.46
N SER A 41 -3.38 -4.09 -3.99
CA SER A 41 -3.59 -3.66 -5.38
C SER A 41 -2.99 -4.63 -6.39
N THR A 42 -1.95 -5.37 -6.01
CA THR A 42 -1.22 -6.31 -6.86
C THR A 42 -1.48 -7.78 -6.50
N LEU A 43 -2.49 -8.06 -5.68
CA LEU A 43 -2.84 -9.41 -5.23
C LEU A 43 -3.23 -10.36 -6.38
N GLY A 44 -3.62 -9.82 -7.53
CA GLY A 44 -3.85 -10.61 -8.75
C GLY A 44 -2.59 -11.33 -9.27
N ILE A 45 -1.39 -10.80 -9.00
CA ILE A 45 -0.12 -11.38 -9.49
C ILE A 45 0.11 -12.81 -8.96
N PRO A 46 0.13 -13.07 -7.63
CA PRO A 46 0.33 -14.43 -7.13
C PRO A 46 -0.77 -15.39 -7.57
N VAL A 47 -2.01 -14.91 -7.75
CA VAL A 47 -3.11 -15.74 -8.21
C VAL A 47 -2.99 -16.11 -9.69
N LEU A 48 -2.60 -15.16 -10.54
CA LEU A 48 -2.28 -15.43 -11.93
C LEU A 48 -1.16 -16.47 -12.05
N PHE A 49 -0.08 -16.29 -11.28
CA PHE A 49 1.02 -17.24 -11.27
C PHE A 49 0.57 -18.65 -10.82
N PHE A 50 -0.26 -18.72 -9.78
CA PHE A 50 -0.83 -19.97 -9.29
C PHE A 50 -1.70 -20.69 -10.35
N LEU A 51 -2.51 -19.95 -11.11
CA LEU A 51 -3.33 -20.53 -12.18
C LEU A 51 -2.47 -20.99 -13.36
N LEU A 52 -1.45 -20.21 -13.75
CA LEU A 52 -0.52 -20.55 -14.84
C LEU A 52 0.24 -21.87 -14.60
N ILE A 53 0.58 -22.18 -13.35
CA ILE A 53 1.22 -23.46 -12.99
C ILE A 53 0.23 -24.61 -12.83
N GLY A 54 -1.03 -24.42 -13.24
CA GLY A 54 -2.08 -25.44 -13.24
C GLY A 54 -2.79 -25.62 -11.90
N GLY A 55 -2.89 -24.55 -11.10
CA GLY A 55 -3.38 -24.50 -9.72
C GLY A 55 -4.41 -25.56 -9.32
N LYS A 56 -3.96 -26.60 -8.60
CA LYS A 56 -4.79 -27.78 -8.25
C LYS A 56 -5.38 -27.77 -6.85
N SER A 57 -4.83 -26.96 -5.92
CA SER A 57 -5.28 -26.95 -4.53
C SER A 57 -5.31 -25.54 -3.94
N PRO A 58 -6.38 -25.18 -3.22
CA PRO A 58 -6.50 -23.88 -2.55
C PRO A 58 -5.40 -23.65 -1.50
N VAL A 59 -4.81 -24.72 -0.96
CA VAL A 59 -3.67 -24.64 -0.03
C VAL A 59 -2.45 -24.03 -0.71
N TRP A 60 -2.12 -24.50 -1.92
CA TRP A 60 -1.01 -23.97 -2.72
C TRP A 60 -1.27 -22.52 -3.15
N GLY A 61 -2.52 -22.18 -3.50
CA GLY A 61 -2.91 -20.81 -3.80
C GLY A 61 -2.71 -19.87 -2.62
N THR A 62 -3.09 -20.31 -1.42
CA THR A 62 -2.89 -19.55 -0.18
C THR A 62 -1.40 -19.35 0.11
N LEU A 63 -0.59 -20.40 -0.06
CA LEU A 63 0.85 -20.31 0.13
C LEU A 63 1.51 -19.30 -0.84
N CYS A 64 1.11 -19.29 -2.10
CA CYS A 64 1.58 -18.30 -3.08
C CYS A 64 1.29 -16.86 -2.63
N VAL A 65 0.09 -16.60 -2.10
CA VAL A 65 -0.28 -15.28 -1.58
C VAL A 65 0.54 -14.91 -0.34
N VAL A 66 0.73 -15.83 0.60
CA VAL A 66 1.52 -15.59 1.82
C VAL A 66 2.98 -15.29 1.47
N VAL A 67 3.61 -16.11 0.63
CA VAL A 67 4.99 -15.91 0.17
C VAL A 67 5.11 -14.56 -0.53
N TYR A 68 4.14 -14.18 -1.35
CA TYR A 68 4.10 -12.89 -2.02
C TYR A 68 4.10 -11.71 -1.04
N PHE A 69 3.25 -11.74 -0.01
CA PHE A 69 3.23 -10.69 1.02
C PHE A 69 4.54 -10.61 1.80
N ILE A 70 5.15 -11.76 2.14
CA ILE A 70 6.45 -11.79 2.81
C ILE A 70 7.52 -11.15 1.92
N MET A 71 7.56 -11.50 0.63
CA MET A 71 8.49 -10.90 -0.31
C MET A 71 8.28 -9.38 -0.41
N LEU A 72 7.04 -8.92 -0.58
CA LEU A 72 6.74 -7.48 -0.60
C LEU A 72 7.24 -6.79 0.67
N LEU A 73 6.98 -7.36 1.84
CA LEU A 73 7.43 -6.78 3.10
C LEU A 73 8.96 -6.66 3.16
N LEU A 74 9.69 -7.70 2.78
CA LEU A 74 11.15 -7.70 2.83
C LEU A 74 11.77 -6.74 1.81
N PHE A 75 11.30 -6.75 0.56
CA PHE A 75 11.89 -5.97 -0.52
C PHE A 75 11.45 -4.51 -0.51
N LEU A 76 10.15 -4.24 -0.37
CA LEU A 76 9.63 -2.87 -0.40
C LEU A 76 9.92 -2.10 0.87
N LYS A 77 9.95 -2.73 2.06
CA LYS A 77 10.26 -1.99 3.31
C LYS A 77 11.62 -1.33 3.23
N LYS A 78 12.65 -2.08 2.83
CA LYS A 78 14.02 -1.56 2.68
C LYS A 78 14.09 -0.44 1.63
N LEU A 79 13.38 -0.60 0.52
CA LEU A 79 13.37 0.37 -0.57
C LEU A 79 12.64 1.66 -0.19
N LEU A 80 11.46 1.56 0.43
CA LEU A 80 10.65 2.70 0.85
C LEU A 80 11.37 3.52 1.94
N VAL A 81 11.95 2.86 2.94
CA VAL A 81 12.72 3.56 3.99
C VAL A 81 13.90 4.35 3.40
N LYS A 82 14.55 3.84 2.35
CA LYS A 82 15.67 4.53 1.69
C LYS A 82 15.23 5.73 0.84
N ILE A 83 14.03 5.68 0.28
CA ILE A 83 13.53 6.70 -0.68
C ILE A 83 12.74 7.80 0.03
N ILE A 84 12.07 7.48 1.14
CA ILE A 84 11.21 8.42 1.85
C ILE A 84 12.04 9.30 2.78
N ASP A 85 12.07 10.60 2.49
CA ASP A 85 12.59 11.61 3.41
C ASP A 85 11.48 12.04 4.39
N PHE A 86 11.51 11.45 5.59
CA PHE A 86 10.55 11.75 6.65
C PHE A 86 10.66 13.18 7.18
N GLN A 87 11.84 13.79 7.13
CA GLN A 87 12.03 15.18 7.56
C GLN A 87 11.34 16.13 6.59
N GLN A 88 11.48 15.87 5.28
CA GLN A 88 10.78 16.63 4.25
C GLN A 88 9.25 16.48 4.38
N LEU A 89 8.74 15.27 4.62
CA LEU A 89 7.30 15.03 4.83
C LEU A 89 6.77 15.77 6.05
N ASN A 90 7.53 15.78 7.15
CA ASN A 90 7.14 16.48 8.37
C ASN A 90 7.09 18.00 8.17
N ASN A 91 8.08 18.57 7.48
CA ASN A 91 8.09 19.99 7.15
C ASN A 91 6.90 20.38 6.26
N ALA A 92 6.63 19.59 5.22
CA ALA A 92 5.48 19.80 4.35
C ALA A 92 4.14 19.69 5.09
N TYR A 93 4.02 18.73 6.02
CA TYR A 93 2.82 18.58 6.84
C TYR A 93 2.58 19.82 7.72
N ASN A 94 3.64 20.36 8.34
CA ASN A 94 3.54 21.52 9.22
C ASN A 94 3.14 22.81 8.47
N GLN A 95 3.43 22.90 7.17
CA GLN A 95 3.04 24.03 6.31
C GLN A 95 1.59 23.96 5.84
N LEU A 96 0.94 22.80 5.87
CA LEU A 96 -0.47 22.67 5.46
C LEU A 96 -1.45 23.30 6.44
N SER A 97 -2.56 23.82 5.91
CA SER A 97 -3.71 24.23 6.71
C SER A 97 -4.44 23.02 7.32
N LYS A 98 -5.19 23.23 8.41
CA LYS A 98 -5.96 22.16 9.07
C LYS A 98 -6.92 21.44 8.10
N GLN A 99 -7.60 22.20 7.24
CA GLN A 99 -8.55 21.65 6.26
C GLN A 99 -7.85 20.74 5.25
N GLN A 100 -6.68 21.14 4.73
CA GLN A 100 -5.91 20.32 3.79
C GLN A 100 -5.43 19.01 4.43
N ARG A 101 -5.01 19.07 5.70
CA ARG A 101 -4.60 17.87 6.44
C ARG A 101 -5.75 16.88 6.62
N ILE A 102 -6.95 17.37 6.95
CA ILE A 102 -8.15 16.54 7.07
C ILE A 102 -8.53 15.93 5.72
N SER A 103 -8.50 16.73 4.64
CA SER A 103 -8.77 16.24 3.28
C SER A 103 -7.80 15.10 2.90
N ASN A 104 -6.49 15.27 3.13
CA ASN A 104 -5.51 14.22 2.87
C ASN A 104 -5.72 12.98 3.76
N PHE A 105 -6.12 13.15 5.02
CA PHE A 105 -6.47 12.02 5.90
C PHE A 105 -7.64 11.21 5.35
N ILE A 106 -8.71 11.88 4.91
CA ILE A 106 -9.86 11.22 4.29
C ILE A 106 -9.44 10.45 3.04
N ILE A 107 -8.63 11.07 2.17
CA ILE A 107 -8.12 10.40 0.95
C ILE A 107 -7.25 9.18 1.33
N SER A 108 -6.41 9.29 2.35
CA SER A 108 -5.61 8.16 2.84
C SER A 108 -6.49 7.00 3.29
N ILE A 109 -7.62 7.26 3.95
CA ILE A 109 -8.56 6.21 4.36
C ILE A 109 -9.24 5.60 3.14
N LEU A 110 -9.73 6.42 2.20
CA LEU A 110 -10.42 5.97 0.99
C LEU A 110 -9.54 5.15 0.04
N SER A 111 -8.22 5.30 0.12
CA SER A 111 -7.30 4.49 -0.68
C SER A 111 -7.36 2.98 -0.37
N ILE A 112 -7.75 2.59 0.85
CA ILE A 112 -7.83 1.19 1.26
C ILE A 112 -8.99 0.47 0.54
N PRO A 113 -10.26 0.93 0.64
CA PRO A 113 -11.35 0.33 -0.12
C PRO A 113 -11.12 0.45 -1.63
N PHE A 114 -10.47 1.52 -2.10
CA PHE A 114 -10.07 1.62 -3.50
C PHE A 114 -9.09 0.50 -3.92
N SER A 115 -8.08 0.21 -3.10
CA SER A 115 -7.13 -0.89 -3.35
C SER A 115 -7.83 -2.26 -3.36
N ILE A 116 -8.82 -2.46 -2.49
CA ILE A 116 -9.66 -3.67 -2.50
C ILE A 116 -10.47 -3.78 -3.79
N LEU A 117 -11.09 -2.68 -4.25
CA LEU A 117 -11.83 -2.65 -5.52
C LEU A 117 -10.94 -3.00 -6.70
N VAL A 118 -9.72 -2.44 -6.76
CA VAL A 118 -8.71 -2.77 -7.79
C VAL A 118 -8.35 -4.26 -7.73
N SER A 119 -8.19 -4.82 -6.54
CA SER A 119 -7.93 -6.25 -6.34
C SER A 119 -9.06 -7.12 -6.89
N ILE A 120 -10.32 -6.80 -6.57
CA ILE A 120 -11.52 -7.51 -7.05
C ILE A 120 -11.59 -7.46 -8.58
N LEU A 121 -11.38 -6.29 -9.18
CA LEU A 121 -11.36 -6.12 -10.64
C LEU A 121 -10.26 -6.97 -11.27
N SER A 122 -9.08 -7.01 -10.65
CA SER A 122 -7.96 -7.84 -11.11
C SER A 122 -8.32 -9.33 -11.09
N PHE A 123 -8.97 -9.81 -10.03
CA PHE A 123 -9.45 -11.20 -9.97
C PHE A 123 -10.50 -11.52 -11.02
N LYS A 124 -11.46 -10.62 -11.25
CA LYS A 124 -12.46 -10.80 -12.31
C LYS A 124 -11.81 -10.90 -13.68
N LEU A 125 -10.83 -10.06 -13.98
CA LEU A 125 -10.11 -10.11 -15.24
C LEU A 125 -9.34 -11.43 -15.41
N ILE A 126 -8.65 -11.89 -14.36
CA ILE A 126 -7.95 -13.17 -14.38
C ILE A 126 -8.94 -14.33 -14.61
N GLY A 127 -10.08 -14.34 -13.93
CA GLY A 127 -11.11 -15.38 -14.11
C GLY A 127 -11.90 -15.30 -15.42
N VAL A 128 -11.73 -14.25 -16.22
CA VAL A 128 -12.23 -14.19 -17.60
C VAL A 128 -11.21 -14.80 -18.58
N ILE A 129 -9.92 -14.75 -18.24
CA ILE A 129 -8.82 -15.25 -19.08
C ILE A 129 -8.65 -16.78 -18.95
N PHE A 130 -8.97 -17.36 -17.79
CA PHE A 130 -8.85 -18.78 -17.46
C PHE A 130 -10.22 -19.42 -17.25
#